data_AF-A0A6M4JKH5-F1
#
_entry.id   AF-A0A6M4JKH5-F1
#
_cell.length_a   1.000
_cell.length_b   1.000
_cell.length_c   1.000
_cell.angle_alpha   90.00
_cell.angle_beta   90.00
_cell.angle_gamma   90.00
#
_symmetry.space_group_name_H-M   'P 1'
#
loop_
_entity.id
_entity.type
_entity.pdbx_description
1 polymer ?
#
loop_
_entity_poly.entity_id
_entity_poly.type
_entity_poly.pdbx_seq_one_letter_code
_entity_poly.pdbx_strand_id
1 'polypeptide(L)' 'MFKKGQKVIVDFTDEIGAVAKVDYRYNQIEVKYPDGTYQVVGFHKVRKVED' A
#
# COMPACT_ATOMS: atom_id res chain seq x y z
N MET A 1 -3.24 -11.25 1.94
CA MET A 1 -2.38 -10.63 2.97
C MET A 1 -1.27 -9.83 2.29
N PHE A 2 -1.06 -8.58 2.70
CA PHE A 2 0.02 -7.70 2.23
C PHE A 2 1.31 -7.96 3.03
N LYS A 3 2.48 -7.67 2.44
CA LYS A 3 3.78 -7.82 3.11
C LYS A 3 4.59 -6.54 2.96
N LYS A 4 5.43 -6.21 3.96
CA LYS A 4 6.39 -5.10 3.85
C LYS A 4 7.28 -5.29 2.61
N GLY A 5 7.51 -4.21 1.87
CA GLY A 5 8.25 -4.19 0.60
C GLY A 5 7.43 -4.60 -0.63
N GLN A 6 6.21 -5.11 -0.45
CA GLN A 6 5.35 -5.46 -1.59
C GLN A 6 4.92 -4.22 -2.35
N LYS A 7 5.03 -4.25 -3.69
CA LYS A 7 4.47 -3.20 -4.55
C LYS A 7 2.95 -3.32 -4.63
N VAL A 8 2.28 -2.18 -4.56
CA VAL A 8 0.82 -2.08 -4.58
C VAL A 8 0.38 -0.86 -5.38
N ILE A 9 -0.85 -0.91 -5.87
CA ILE A 9 -1.55 0.19 -6.54
C ILE A 9 -2.64 0.70 -5.62
N VAL A 10 -2.72 2.02 -5.41
CA VAL A 10 -3.78 2.65 -4.62
C VAL A 10 -4.94 3.10 -5.51
N ASP A 11 -6.10 2.49 -5.34
CA ASP A 11 -7.18 2.46 -6.35
C ASP A 11 -7.77 3.83 -6.73
N PHE A 12 -7.73 4.82 -5.84
CA PHE A 12 -8.31 6.14 -6.11
C PHE A 12 -7.32 7.13 -6.74
N THR A 13 -6.04 6.76 -6.81
CA THR A 13 -4.97 7.57 -7.40
C THR A 13 -4.29 6.87 -8.58
N ASP A 14 -4.45 5.56 -8.70
CA ASP A 14 -3.65 4.66 -9.54
C ASP A 14 -2.13 4.79 -9.31
N GLU A 15 -1.71 5.37 -8.18
CA GLU A 15 -0.30 5.49 -7.82
C GLU A 15 0.27 4.16 -7.35
N ILE A 16 1.51 3.90 -7.76
CA ILE A 16 2.27 2.72 -7.36
C ILE A 16 3.19 3.09 -6.20
N GLY A 17 3.07 2.35 -5.11
CA GLY A 17 3.94 2.48 -3.96
C GLY A 17 4.37 1.12 -3.40
N ALA A 18 5.16 1.17 -2.32
CA ALA A 18 5.61 -0.03 -1.61
C ALA A 18 5.06 -0.04 -0.19
N VAL A 19 4.60 -1.20 0.28
CA VAL A 19 4.14 -1.38 1.66
C VAL A 19 5.30 -1.12 2.64
N ALA A 20 5.21 -0.07 3.44
CA ALA A 20 6.16 0.24 4.51
C ALA A 20 5.82 -0.51 5.81
N LYS A 21 4.53 -0.61 6.13
CA LYS A 21 4.00 -1.26 7.34
C LYS A 21 2.63 -1.87 7.07
N VAL A 22 2.30 -2.94 7.79
CA VAL A 22 0.98 -3.58 7.76
C VAL A 22 0.38 -3.55 9.15
N ASP A 23 -0.88 -3.12 9.25
CA ASP A 23 -1.66 -3.13 10.48
C ASP A 23 -2.94 -3.95 10.27
N TYR A 24 -2.91 -5.19 10.76
CA TYR A 24 -4.03 -6.12 10.67
C TYR A 24 -5.16 -5.81 11.65
N ARG A 25 -4.90 -5.04 12.71
CA ARG A 25 -5.95 -4.68 13.67
C ARG A 25 -6.96 -3.74 13.04
N TYR A 26 -6.48 -2.82 12.19
CA TYR A 26 -7.32 -1.83 11.51
C TYR A 26 -7.49 -2.09 10.00
N ASN A 27 -7.00 -3.24 9.51
CA ASN A 27 -7.06 -3.62 8.09
C ASN A 27 -6.50 -2.54 7.14
N GLN A 28 -5.33 -2.01 7.48
CA GLN A 28 -4.67 -0.92 6.74
C GLN A 28 -3.18 -1.19 6.53
N ILE A 29 -2.62 -0.60 5.48
CA ILE A 29 -1.20 -0.55 5.22
C ILE A 29 -0.72 0.90 5.18
N GLU A 30 0.55 1.10 5.49
CA GLU A 30 1.26 2.32 5.15
C GLU A 30 2.01 2.08 3.83
N VAL A 31 1.80 2.95 2.85
CA VAL A 31 2.41 2.92 1.52
C VAL A 31 3.44 4.03 1.43
N LYS A 32 4.65 3.70 1.00
CA LYS A 32 5.71 4.64 0.66
C LYS A 32 5.74 4.83 -0.85
N TYR A 33 5.66 6.09 -1.29
CA TYR A 33 5.71 6.45 -2.71
C TYR A 33 7.15 6.80 -3.17
N PRO A 34 7.41 6.83 -4.49
CA PRO A 34 8.74 7.13 -5.03
C PRO A 34 9.29 8.51 -4.66
N ASP A 35 8.41 9.48 -4.42
CA ASP A 35 8.75 10.85 -3.99
C ASP A 35 9.17 10.93 -2.51
N GLY A 36 9.11 9.80 -1.78
CA GLY A 36 9.47 9.71 -0.37
C GLY A 36 8.31 10.01 0.58
N THR A 37 7.12 10.33 0.08
CA THR A 37 5.92 10.52 0.91
C THR A 37 5.32 9.19 1.36
N TYR A 38 4.46 9.27 2.38
CA TYR A 38 3.80 8.13 2.99
C TYR A 38 2.30 8.37 3.10
N GLN A 39 1.51 7.31 2.92
CA GLN A 39 0.07 7.35 3.09
C GLN A 39 -0.45 6.07 3.75
N VAL A 40 -1.39 6.21 4.68
CA VAL A 40 -2.11 5.07 5.26
C VAL A 40 -3.38 4.81 4.46
N VAL A 41 -3.54 3.58 3.97
CA VAL A 41 -4.67 3.16 3.14
C VAL A 41 -5.24 1.84 3.63
N GLY A 42 -6.57 1.73 3.62
CA GLY A 42 -7.25 0.49 3.98
C GLY A 42 -7.04 -0.59 2.90
N PHE A 43 -7.02 -1.86 3.30
CA PHE A 43 -6.80 -2.99 2.38
C PHE A 43 -7.77 -3.02 1.20
N HIS A 44 -9.00 -2.51 1.38
CA HIS A 44 -10.04 -2.47 0.37
C HIS A 44 -9.84 -1.38 -0.71
N LYS A 45 -8.80 -0.54 -0.59
CA LYS A 45 -8.44 0.52 -1.55
C LYS A 45 -7.12 0.25 -2.26
N VAL A 46 -6.64 -0.99 -2.17
CA VAL A 46 -5.30 -1.35 -2.60
C VAL A 46 -5.33 -2.66 -3.37
N ARG A 47 -4.76 -2.67 -4.56
CA ARG A 47 -4.51 -3.87 -5.35
C ARG A 47 -3.03 -4.22 -5.32
N LYS A 48 -2.72 -5.52 -5.40
CA LYS A 48 -1.35 -5.98 -5.59
C LYS A 48 -0.96 -5.73 -7.03
N VAL A 49 0.29 -5.31 -7.23
CA VAL A 49 0.91 -5.45 -8.56
C VAL A 49 1.21 -6.94 -8.71
N GLU A 50 0.64 -7.58 -9.74
CA GLU A 50 1.07 -8.90 -10.20
C GLU A 50 2.29 -8.70 -11.11
N ASP A 51 3.32 -9.53 -10.94
CA ASP A 51 4.46 -9.59 -11.88
C ASP A 51 4.01 -10.18 -13.23
#